data_AF-X0W6S4-F1
#
_entry.id   AF-X0W6S4-F1
#
_cell.length_a   1.000
_cell.length_b   1.000
_cell.length_c   1.000
_cell.angle_alpha   90.00
_cell.angle_beta   90.00
_cell.angle_gamma   90.00
#
_symmetry.space_group_name_H-M   'P 1'
#
loop_
_entity.id
_entity.type
_entity.pdbx_description
1 polymer ?
#
loop_
_entity_poly.entity_id
_entity_poly.type
_entity_poly.pdbx_seq_one_letter_code
_entity_poly.pdbx_strand_id
1 'polypeptide(L)'
;GSTWSALNEATFAVGPVAENLRITEMMYHPQDTGDPINDPNAEFIELKNISGGTIINLNLVKFTDGIDFTFPDSLDSVLSPGDYIIVAKDLAEFASKYGSPGTVVGPYTGRLNNAGERVTMEDAAGQIIHNFGFKDGWYHITDGSGFSLDANDPTDDPNIWEYKEGWRASSVINGTPGADDAGHVAAPGDIVINEVMTHTDIYPNDWIELHNTTGSTIDIGGWFLSDNDSYFKKYEIAPGVEIPANGYIVFTEDANFNA
;
A
#
# COMPACT_ATOMS: atom_id res chain seq x y z
N GLY A 1 46.60 26.90 -28.45
CA GLY A 1 46.28 26.06 -27.29
C GLY A 1 44.80 25.83 -27.31
N SER A 2 44.36 24.62 -27.63
CA SER A 2 42.95 24.28 -27.83
C SER A 2 42.66 22.90 -27.24
N THR A 3 42.89 22.81 -25.94
CA THR A 3 42.44 21.67 -25.11
C THR A 3 41.43 22.23 -24.13
N TRP A 4 40.17 22.20 -24.52
CA TRP A 4 39.07 22.30 -23.58
C TRP A 4 39.10 21.03 -22.73
N SER A 5 39.18 21.17 -21.40
CA SER A 5 38.91 20.06 -20.49
C SER A 5 37.44 19.67 -20.61
N ALA A 6 37.12 18.41 -20.33
CA ALA A 6 35.75 17.91 -20.28
C ALA A 6 34.86 18.83 -19.40
N LEU A 7 33.60 18.98 -19.79
CA LEU A 7 32.59 19.54 -18.88
C LEU A 7 32.57 18.63 -17.64
N ASN A 8 32.97 19.18 -16.49
CA ASN A 8 32.64 18.56 -15.22
C ASN A 8 31.16 18.87 -14.98
N GLU A 9 30.29 17.92 -15.30
CA GLU A 9 28.91 17.94 -14.88
C GLU A 9 28.90 17.56 -13.39
N ALA A 10 28.63 18.55 -12.54
CA ALA A 10 28.44 18.31 -11.11
C ALA A 10 26.95 18.03 -10.90
N THR A 11 26.59 16.80 -10.61
CA THR A 11 25.24 16.46 -10.16
C THR A 11 25.07 16.98 -8.75
N PHE A 12 24.20 17.97 -8.56
CA PHE A 12 23.82 18.45 -7.23
C PHE A 12 22.54 17.72 -6.80
N ALA A 13 22.66 16.77 -5.88
CA ALA A 13 21.52 16.36 -5.08
C ALA A 13 21.16 17.53 -4.16
N VAL A 14 19.93 18.03 -4.26
CA VAL A 14 19.44 19.09 -3.37
C VAL A 14 18.67 18.42 -2.24
N GLY A 15 19.15 18.60 -1.01
CA GLY A 15 18.51 18.14 0.23
C GLY A 15 18.97 16.76 0.71
N PRO A 16 18.67 16.40 1.97
CA PRO A 16 18.99 15.09 2.56
C PRO A 16 17.97 14.05 2.06
N VAL A 17 18.18 13.53 0.85
CA VAL A 17 17.22 12.62 0.20
C VAL A 17 17.04 11.34 1.02
N ALA A 18 18.14 10.72 1.44
CA ALA A 18 18.10 9.47 2.22
C ALA A 18 17.32 9.62 3.54
N GLU A 19 17.42 10.77 4.19
CA GLU A 19 16.74 11.02 5.45
C GLU A 19 15.24 11.31 5.28
N ASN A 20 14.81 11.82 4.10
CA ASN A 20 13.47 12.39 3.91
C ASN A 20 12.60 11.69 2.86
N LEU A 21 13.17 10.89 1.96
CA LEU A 21 12.38 10.15 0.97
C LEU A 21 11.92 8.83 1.56
N ARG A 22 10.62 8.52 1.45
CA ARG A 22 10.02 7.31 2.02
C ARG A 22 9.17 6.55 1.03
N ILE A 23 9.37 5.24 0.90
CA ILE A 23 8.34 4.35 0.30
C ILE A 23 7.15 4.31 1.25
N THR A 24 5.98 4.72 0.76
CA THR A 24 4.75 4.83 1.56
C THR A 24 3.70 3.81 1.16
N GLU A 25 3.68 3.38 -0.10
CA GLU A 25 2.69 2.45 -0.62
C GLU A 25 3.30 1.62 -1.76
N MET A 26 2.97 0.33 -1.80
CA MET A 26 3.39 -0.60 -2.85
C MET A 26 2.22 -1.48 -3.30
N MET A 27 1.81 -1.34 -4.55
CA MET A 27 0.88 -2.27 -5.20
C MET A 27 1.68 -3.32 -5.96
N TYR A 28 2.12 -4.36 -5.26
CA TYR A 28 2.97 -5.41 -5.84
C TYR A 28 2.18 -6.51 -6.56
N HIS A 29 0.88 -6.65 -6.28
CA HIS A 29 0.00 -7.59 -6.97
C HIS A 29 -1.41 -6.97 -7.05
N PRO A 30 -1.67 -6.16 -8.09
CA PRO A 30 -2.98 -5.56 -8.34
C PRO A 30 -4.10 -6.61 -8.37
N GLN A 31 -5.35 -6.15 -8.26
CA GLN A 31 -6.49 -7.06 -8.21
C GLN A 31 -6.54 -8.01 -9.42
N ASP A 32 -6.52 -9.31 -9.14
CA ASP A 32 -6.67 -10.37 -10.13
C ASP A 32 -7.92 -10.14 -10.98
N THR A 33 -7.71 -10.04 -12.30
CA THR A 33 -8.82 -9.94 -13.25
C THR A 33 -9.44 -11.30 -13.60
N GLY A 34 -8.88 -12.38 -13.06
CA GLY A 34 -9.21 -13.76 -13.43
C GLY A 34 -8.59 -14.21 -14.76
N ASP A 35 -7.81 -13.35 -15.41
CA ASP A 35 -7.01 -13.67 -16.59
C ASP A 35 -5.51 -13.51 -16.26
N PRO A 36 -4.80 -14.61 -15.91
CA PRO A 36 -3.39 -14.54 -15.52
C PRO A 36 -2.45 -14.24 -16.69
N ILE A 37 -2.95 -14.21 -17.94
CA ILE A 37 -2.15 -13.87 -19.13
C ILE A 37 -2.23 -12.37 -19.41
N ASN A 38 -3.38 -11.76 -19.12
CA ASN A 38 -3.64 -10.34 -19.35
C ASN A 38 -3.88 -9.58 -18.03
N ASP A 39 -3.16 -9.98 -16.98
CA ASP A 39 -3.20 -9.22 -15.73
C ASP A 39 -2.65 -7.81 -15.99
N PRO A 40 -3.46 -6.76 -15.80
CA PRO A 40 -3.02 -5.39 -16.05
C PRO A 40 -1.80 -5.09 -15.18
N ASN A 41 -0.70 -4.69 -15.83
CA ASN A 41 0.57 -4.31 -15.22
C ASN A 41 0.46 -2.94 -14.51
N ALA A 42 -0.56 -2.79 -13.66
CA ALA A 42 -0.88 -1.58 -12.92
C ALA A 42 -0.12 -1.49 -11.58
N GLU A 43 0.95 -2.26 -11.42
CA GLU A 43 1.84 -2.18 -10.26
C GLU A 43 2.45 -0.77 -10.13
N PHE A 44 2.67 -0.34 -8.89
CA PHE A 44 3.36 0.91 -8.60
C PHE A 44 4.07 0.89 -7.25
N ILE A 45 5.03 1.80 -7.12
CA ILE A 45 5.65 2.17 -5.84
C ILE A 45 5.43 3.67 -5.63
N GLU A 46 4.88 4.05 -4.49
CA GLU A 46 4.74 5.44 -4.08
C GLU A 46 5.86 5.87 -3.13
N LEU A 47 6.33 7.10 -3.33
CA LEU A 47 7.29 7.75 -2.47
C LEU A 47 6.74 9.07 -1.94
N LYS A 48 7.06 9.41 -0.69
CA LYS A 48 6.74 10.68 -0.04
C LYS A 48 7.99 11.38 0.45
N ASN A 49 8.03 12.70 0.34
CA ASN A 49 8.97 13.52 1.10
C ASN A 49 8.41 13.76 2.51
N ILE A 50 8.91 13.05 3.51
CA ILE A 50 8.44 13.16 4.90
C ILE A 50 9.01 14.37 5.66
N SER A 51 9.85 15.19 5.03
CA SER A 51 10.45 16.33 5.72
C SER A 51 9.39 17.35 6.13
N GLY A 52 9.63 18.07 7.22
CA GLY A 52 8.76 19.16 7.67
C GLY A 52 8.96 20.51 6.97
N GLY A 53 9.81 20.58 5.93
CA GLY A 53 10.16 21.88 5.32
C GLY A 53 11.28 21.90 4.29
N THR A 54 11.85 20.74 3.91
CA THR A 54 12.93 20.67 2.93
C THR A 54 12.45 20.13 1.59
N ILE A 55 12.68 20.87 0.51
CA ILE A 55 12.49 20.35 -0.85
C ILE A 55 13.65 19.38 -1.14
N ILE A 56 13.33 18.22 -1.72
CA ILE A 56 14.32 17.24 -2.16
C ILE A 56 14.30 17.09 -3.68
N ASN A 57 15.46 16.85 -4.29
CA ASN A 57 15.58 16.52 -5.71
C ASN A 57 16.03 15.06 -5.85
N LEU A 58 15.22 14.30 -6.59
CA LEU A 58 15.39 12.87 -6.80
C LEU A 58 16.28 12.52 -7.98
N ASN A 59 16.83 13.49 -8.71
CA ASN A 59 17.74 13.22 -9.84
C ASN A 59 18.83 12.20 -9.46
N LEU A 60 18.94 11.12 -10.23
CA LEU A 60 19.84 9.97 -10.02
C LEU A 60 19.58 9.13 -8.76
N VAL A 61 18.51 9.38 -8.00
CA VAL A 61 17.94 8.37 -7.10
C VAL A 61 17.52 7.18 -7.95
N LYS A 62 17.78 5.98 -7.47
CA LYS A 62 17.56 4.76 -8.25
C LYS A 62 17.15 3.59 -7.37
N PHE A 63 16.39 2.68 -7.95
CA PHE A 63 16.21 1.35 -7.41
C PHE A 63 17.38 0.47 -7.88
N THR A 64 17.93 -0.31 -6.97
CA THR A 64 19.05 -1.24 -7.23
C THR A 64 18.68 -2.70 -6.99
N ASP A 65 17.51 -2.95 -6.39
CA ASP A 65 16.90 -4.28 -6.23
C ASP A 65 15.37 -4.14 -6.29
N GLY A 66 14.69 -5.19 -6.76
CA GLY A 66 13.25 -5.21 -7.06
C GLY A 66 12.93 -4.72 -8.47
N ILE A 67 12.78 -3.41 -8.64
CA ILE A 67 12.53 -2.79 -9.95
C ILE A 67 13.78 -2.10 -10.50
N ASP A 68 13.78 -1.82 -11.81
CA ASP A 68 14.81 -1.00 -12.45
C ASP A 68 14.21 0.35 -12.87
N PHE A 69 14.58 1.39 -12.12
CA PHE A 69 14.19 2.77 -12.38
C PHE A 69 15.23 3.72 -11.79
N THR A 70 15.61 4.75 -12.55
CA THR A 70 16.44 5.86 -12.10
C THR A 70 15.69 7.15 -12.41
N PHE A 71 15.50 7.99 -11.40
CA PHE A 71 14.81 9.27 -11.55
C PHE A 71 15.62 10.19 -12.48
N PRO A 72 14.96 10.75 -13.52
CA PRO A 72 15.63 11.64 -14.46
C PRO A 72 15.89 13.02 -13.83
N ASP A 73 16.77 13.80 -14.45
CA ASP A 73 16.88 15.23 -14.15
C ASP A 73 15.69 15.98 -14.77
N SER A 74 14.57 16.02 -14.05
CA SER A 74 13.34 16.70 -14.48
C SER A 74 12.67 17.43 -13.31
N LEU A 75 11.75 18.34 -13.62
CA LEU A 75 10.93 19.02 -12.60
C LEU A 75 10.04 18.05 -11.84
N ASP A 76 9.63 16.94 -12.48
CA ASP A 76 8.84 15.89 -11.83
C ASP A 76 9.66 15.18 -10.74
N SER A 77 11.00 15.21 -10.82
CA SER A 77 11.89 14.67 -9.78
C SER A 77 12.11 15.63 -8.59
N VAL A 78 11.40 16.75 -8.49
CA VAL A 78 11.52 17.69 -7.36
C VAL A 78 10.31 17.58 -6.46
N LEU A 79 10.53 17.19 -5.20
CA LEU A 79 9.47 16.89 -4.24
C LEU A 79 9.45 17.89 -3.10
N SER A 80 8.34 18.62 -2.93
CA SER A 80 8.15 19.51 -1.77
C SER A 80 7.84 18.70 -0.50
N PRO A 81 7.97 19.30 0.69
CA PRO A 81 7.56 18.67 1.95
C PRO A 81 6.12 18.14 1.91
N GLY A 82 5.94 16.86 2.18
CA GLY A 82 4.64 16.18 2.17
C GLY A 82 4.13 15.74 0.80
N ASP A 83 4.79 16.14 -0.31
CA ASP A 83 4.39 15.73 -1.65
C ASP A 83 4.75 14.26 -1.93
N TYR A 84 3.98 13.67 -2.85
CA TYR A 84 4.11 12.30 -3.33
C TYR A 84 4.63 12.24 -4.76
N ILE A 85 5.28 11.13 -5.09
CA ILE A 85 5.58 10.71 -6.46
C ILE A 85 5.38 9.22 -6.59
N ILE A 86 4.75 8.81 -7.69
CA ILE A 86 4.43 7.42 -7.97
C ILE A 86 5.29 6.94 -9.12
N VAL A 87 5.96 5.80 -8.96
CA VAL A 87 6.70 5.12 -10.02
C VAL A 87 5.86 3.93 -10.49
N ALA A 88 5.28 4.04 -11.68
CA ALA A 88 4.37 3.03 -12.23
C ALA A 88 5.06 2.09 -13.22
N LYS A 89 4.60 0.83 -13.24
CA LYS A 89 5.10 -0.20 -14.16
C LYS A 89 4.75 0.11 -15.62
N ASP A 90 3.48 0.46 -15.84
CA ASP A 90 2.94 0.89 -17.11
C ASP A 90 2.05 2.11 -16.86
N LEU A 91 2.40 3.24 -17.48
CA LEU A 91 1.70 4.51 -17.26
C LEU A 91 0.26 4.50 -17.78
N ALA A 92 -0.03 3.74 -18.84
CA ALA A 92 -1.36 3.68 -19.43
C ALA A 92 -2.28 2.78 -18.61
N GLU A 93 -1.81 1.61 -18.19
CA GLU A 93 -2.55 0.71 -17.31
C GLU A 93 -2.78 1.35 -15.93
N PHE A 94 -1.75 1.97 -15.36
CA PHE A 94 -1.88 2.74 -14.12
C PHE A 94 -2.95 3.82 -14.27
N ALA A 95 -2.90 4.63 -15.33
CA ALA A 95 -3.87 5.70 -15.52
C ALA A 95 -5.30 5.19 -15.74
N SER A 96 -5.44 4.04 -16.41
CA SER A 96 -6.73 3.36 -16.59
C SER A 96 -7.33 2.90 -15.25
N LYS A 97 -6.49 2.40 -14.34
CA LYS A 97 -6.90 1.82 -13.06
C LYS A 97 -7.09 2.86 -11.95
N TYR A 98 -6.15 3.79 -11.80
CA TYR A 98 -6.08 4.75 -10.68
C TYR A 98 -6.32 6.21 -11.09
N GLY A 99 -6.42 6.51 -12.39
CA GLY A 99 -6.60 7.87 -12.87
C GLY A 99 -5.29 8.67 -12.91
N SER A 100 -5.27 9.87 -12.35
CA SER A 100 -4.09 10.75 -12.39
C SER A 100 -3.87 11.45 -11.05
N PRO A 101 -3.45 10.71 -10.01
CA PRO A 101 -3.34 11.22 -8.64
C PRO A 101 -2.05 12.02 -8.41
N GLY A 102 -1.85 13.09 -9.18
CA GLY A 102 -0.65 13.93 -9.07
C GLY A 102 0.51 13.43 -9.93
N THR A 103 1.73 13.43 -9.40
CA THR A 103 2.96 13.16 -10.16
C THR A 103 3.19 11.66 -10.30
N VAL A 104 3.05 11.16 -11.53
CA VAL A 104 3.33 9.76 -11.88
C VAL A 104 4.47 9.71 -12.90
N VAL A 105 5.50 8.94 -12.60
CA VAL A 105 6.68 8.70 -13.43
C VAL A 105 6.83 7.21 -13.76
N GLY A 106 7.71 6.90 -14.72
CA GLY A 106 7.87 5.55 -15.26
C GLY A 106 8.00 5.58 -16.78
N PRO A 107 7.76 4.44 -17.47
CA PRO A 107 7.58 3.12 -16.88
C PRO A 107 8.88 2.61 -16.24
N TYR A 108 8.79 1.89 -15.14
CA TYR A 108 9.93 1.10 -14.66
C TYR A 108 10.05 -0.24 -15.40
N THR A 109 11.26 -0.80 -15.47
CA THR A 109 11.51 -2.16 -15.96
C THR A 109 11.70 -3.15 -14.81
N GLY A 110 11.69 -4.46 -15.11
CA GLY A 110 11.48 -5.47 -14.08
C GLY A 110 10.00 -5.57 -13.68
N ARG A 111 9.72 -6.16 -12.52
CA ARG A 111 8.39 -6.26 -11.91
C ARG A 111 8.55 -6.40 -10.41
N LEU A 112 7.51 -6.05 -9.67
CA LEU A 112 7.44 -6.52 -8.30
C LEU A 112 7.10 -8.02 -8.29
N ASN A 113 7.67 -8.78 -7.35
CA ASN A 113 7.43 -10.22 -7.25
C ASN A 113 6.27 -10.49 -6.29
N ASN A 114 5.19 -11.07 -6.81
CA ASN A 114 4.00 -11.43 -6.02
C ASN A 114 4.35 -12.36 -4.84
N ALA A 115 5.44 -13.14 -4.95
CA ALA A 115 5.92 -14.01 -3.87
C ALA A 115 6.80 -13.30 -2.80
N GLY A 116 7.01 -11.99 -2.94
CA GLY A 116 7.96 -11.22 -2.14
C GLY A 116 9.36 -11.15 -2.75
N GLU A 117 10.10 -10.10 -2.36
CA GLU A 117 11.48 -9.84 -2.75
C GLU A 117 12.11 -8.75 -1.86
N ARG A 118 13.36 -8.39 -2.17
CA ARG A 118 14.04 -7.25 -1.58
C ARG A 118 13.90 -6.03 -2.50
N VAL A 119 13.55 -4.89 -1.91
CA VAL A 119 13.52 -3.59 -2.58
C VAL A 119 14.64 -2.73 -1.98
N THR A 120 15.54 -2.26 -2.85
CA THR A 120 16.65 -1.39 -2.44
C THR A 120 16.63 -0.12 -3.27
N MET A 121 16.79 1.02 -2.59
CA MET A 121 16.86 2.34 -3.21
C MET A 121 18.09 3.09 -2.70
N GLU A 122 18.82 3.68 -3.63
CA GLU A 122 20.01 4.49 -3.36
C GLU A 122 19.80 5.93 -3.86
N ASP A 123 20.39 6.89 -3.18
CA ASP A 123 20.50 8.25 -3.68
C ASP A 123 21.59 8.39 -4.76
N ALA A 124 21.74 9.61 -5.29
CA ALA A 124 22.73 9.92 -6.33
C ALA A 124 24.20 9.68 -5.89
N ALA A 125 24.48 9.66 -4.59
CA ALA A 125 25.80 9.40 -4.02
C ALA A 125 26.04 7.91 -3.70
N GLY A 126 25.02 7.06 -3.86
CA GLY A 126 25.05 5.65 -3.51
C GLY A 126 24.74 5.37 -2.02
N GLN A 127 24.23 6.35 -1.28
CA GLN A 127 23.73 6.13 0.07
C GLN A 127 22.37 5.41 0.00
N ILE A 128 22.20 4.37 0.82
CA ILE A 128 20.94 3.63 0.92
C ILE A 128 19.87 4.54 1.54
N ILE A 129 18.74 4.66 0.85
CA ILE A 129 17.51 5.32 1.32
C ILE A 129 16.61 4.27 1.98
N HIS A 130 16.34 3.17 1.27
CA HIS A 130 15.59 2.02 1.76
C HIS A 130 16.26 0.72 1.34
N ASN A 131 16.15 -0.29 2.21
CA ASN A 131 16.59 -1.64 1.95
C ASN A 131 15.81 -2.61 2.84
N PHE A 132 14.71 -3.16 2.31
CA PHE A 132 13.87 -4.10 3.06
C PHE A 132 13.38 -5.23 2.16
N GLY A 133 13.03 -6.36 2.77
CA GLY A 133 12.35 -7.46 2.08
C GLY A 133 10.88 -7.54 2.47
N PHE A 134 9.97 -7.54 1.50
CA PHE A 134 8.58 -7.96 1.72
C PHE A 134 8.39 -9.43 1.34
N LYS A 135 7.35 -10.07 1.89
CA LYS A 135 7.14 -11.52 1.75
C LYS A 135 5.68 -11.82 1.45
N ASP A 136 5.48 -12.86 0.66
CA ASP A 136 4.18 -13.48 0.49
C ASP A 136 3.55 -13.85 1.85
N GLY A 137 2.23 -13.74 1.93
CA GLY A 137 1.45 -14.05 3.11
C GLY A 137 1.58 -13.07 4.27
N TRP A 138 2.31 -11.95 4.11
CA TRP A 138 2.27 -10.87 5.10
C TRP A 138 0.85 -10.39 5.31
N TYR A 139 0.16 -10.00 4.24
CA TYR A 139 -1.26 -9.66 4.28
C TYR A 139 -1.94 -10.28 3.05
N HIS A 140 -2.75 -11.32 3.24
CA HIS A 140 -3.35 -12.06 2.11
C HIS A 140 -4.18 -11.16 1.17
N ILE A 141 -4.74 -10.06 1.68
CA ILE A 141 -5.52 -9.12 0.86
C ILE A 141 -4.67 -8.18 -0.01
N THR A 142 -3.36 -8.08 0.25
CA THR A 142 -2.44 -7.30 -0.60
C THR A 142 -1.89 -8.08 -1.78
N ASP A 143 -2.25 -9.37 -1.86
CA ASP A 143 -1.76 -10.30 -2.88
C ASP A 143 -2.91 -10.64 -3.85
N GLY A 144 -3.17 -9.77 -4.84
CA GLY A 144 -4.17 -10.04 -5.88
C GLY A 144 -5.62 -9.74 -5.49
N SER A 145 -5.89 -9.37 -4.24
CA SER A 145 -7.23 -8.91 -3.83
C SER A 145 -7.48 -7.42 -4.05
N GLY A 146 -6.46 -6.68 -4.48
CA GLY A 146 -6.53 -5.28 -4.88
C GLY A 146 -6.11 -4.26 -3.84
N PHE A 147 -5.71 -4.68 -2.64
CA PHE A 147 -5.14 -3.77 -1.65
C PHE A 147 -3.62 -3.65 -1.83
N SER A 148 -3.06 -2.50 -1.49
CA SER A 148 -1.62 -2.26 -1.49
C SER A 148 -1.01 -2.57 -0.13
N LEU A 149 0.32 -2.71 -0.11
CA LEU A 149 1.11 -2.72 1.11
C LEU A 149 1.51 -1.29 1.46
N ASP A 150 1.00 -0.78 2.57
CA ASP A 150 1.16 0.60 3.03
C ASP A 150 2.07 0.66 4.25
N ALA A 151 2.97 1.64 4.30
CA ALA A 151 3.80 1.86 5.47
C ALA A 151 2.93 2.32 6.66
N ASN A 152 3.08 1.67 7.82
CA ASN A 152 2.29 2.02 9.02
C ASN A 152 2.56 3.45 9.50
N ASP A 153 3.84 3.79 9.60
CA ASP A 153 4.32 5.15 9.86
C ASP A 153 5.56 5.40 9.00
N PRO A 154 5.48 6.25 7.96
CA PRO A 154 6.63 6.60 7.13
C PRO A 154 7.79 7.27 7.88
N THR A 155 7.54 7.76 9.10
CA THR A 155 8.53 8.47 9.93
C THR A 155 9.25 7.57 10.94
N ASP A 156 8.89 6.29 11.02
CA ASP A 156 9.54 5.32 11.89
C ASP A 156 11.00 5.01 11.48
N ASP A 157 11.70 4.29 12.36
CA ASP A 157 13.02 3.73 12.05
C ASP A 157 12.92 2.81 10.81
N PRO A 158 13.67 3.09 9.72
CA PRO A 158 13.58 2.30 8.49
C PRO A 158 13.77 0.79 8.63
N ASN A 159 14.41 0.33 9.71
CA ASN A 159 14.56 -1.10 9.98
C ASN A 159 13.22 -1.80 10.27
N ILE A 160 12.16 -1.08 10.65
CA ILE A 160 10.85 -1.67 10.89
C ILE A 160 10.25 -2.31 9.63
N TRP A 161 10.58 -1.78 8.45
CA TRP A 161 10.05 -2.25 7.17
C TRP A 161 10.60 -3.61 6.71
N GLU A 162 11.65 -4.14 7.34
CA GLU A 162 12.07 -5.54 7.16
C GLU A 162 11.05 -6.53 7.74
N TYR A 163 10.10 -6.04 8.56
CA TYR A 163 9.11 -6.83 9.26
C TYR A 163 7.70 -6.43 8.87
N LYS A 164 6.77 -7.39 8.96
CA LYS A 164 5.35 -7.21 8.63
C LYS A 164 4.73 -6.06 9.41
N GLU A 165 5.19 -5.82 10.63
CA GLU A 165 4.73 -4.80 11.58
C GLU A 165 5.06 -3.36 11.14
N GLY A 166 5.98 -3.18 10.18
CA GLY A 166 6.22 -1.87 9.55
C GLY A 166 5.19 -1.52 8.47
N TRP A 167 4.32 -2.49 8.13
CA TRP A 167 3.39 -2.39 7.02
C TRP A 167 1.96 -2.77 7.45
N ARG A 168 1.00 -2.41 6.62
CA ARG A 168 -0.39 -2.86 6.66
C ARG A 168 -0.94 -2.99 5.25
N ALA A 169 -2.13 -3.56 5.12
CA ALA A 169 -2.90 -3.37 3.90
C ALA A 169 -3.44 -1.94 3.84
N SER A 170 -3.61 -1.40 2.63
CA SER A 170 -4.36 -0.17 2.40
C SER A 170 -5.78 -0.26 2.95
N SER A 171 -6.40 0.86 3.28
CA SER A 171 -7.76 0.89 3.84
C SER A 171 -8.85 0.71 2.79
N VAL A 172 -8.50 0.84 1.51
CA VAL A 172 -9.41 0.74 0.37
C VAL A 172 -8.80 -0.11 -0.74
N ILE A 173 -9.67 -0.77 -1.50
CA ILE A 173 -9.28 -1.45 -2.74
C ILE A 173 -8.71 -0.42 -3.71
N ASN A 174 -7.65 -0.82 -4.41
CA ASN A 174 -6.80 -0.03 -5.29
C ASN A 174 -5.87 0.96 -4.58
N GLY A 175 -5.81 0.92 -3.25
CA GLY A 175 -4.89 1.77 -2.51
C GLY A 175 -5.26 3.25 -2.51
N THR A 176 -4.32 4.09 -2.10
CA THR A 176 -4.48 5.55 -2.05
C THR A 176 -3.35 6.29 -2.78
N PRO A 177 -3.00 5.92 -4.02
CA PRO A 177 -1.90 6.58 -4.72
C PRO A 177 -2.12 8.09 -4.77
N GLY A 178 -1.07 8.84 -4.45
CA GLY A 178 -1.00 10.29 -4.36
C GLY A 178 -1.50 10.88 -3.04
N ALA A 179 -1.83 10.07 -2.03
CA ALA A 179 -2.43 10.53 -0.79
C ALA A 179 -2.01 9.69 0.43
N ASP A 180 -2.10 10.29 1.61
CA ASP A 180 -1.99 9.52 2.86
C ASP A 180 -3.15 8.53 2.95
N ASP A 181 -2.86 7.27 3.23
CA ASP A 181 -3.87 6.34 3.71
C ASP A 181 -4.25 6.70 5.15
N ALA A 182 -5.18 7.64 5.29
CA ALA A 182 -5.73 8.08 6.57
C ALA A 182 -6.87 7.18 7.07
N GLY A 183 -7.22 6.12 6.33
CA GLY A 183 -8.24 5.18 6.75
C GLY A 183 -7.78 4.39 7.98
N HIS A 184 -8.69 4.19 8.93
CA HIS A 184 -8.42 3.31 10.05
C HIS A 184 -8.52 1.85 9.57
N VAL A 185 -7.37 1.25 9.27
CA VAL A 185 -7.29 -0.20 9.10
C VAL A 185 -7.24 -0.82 10.48
N ALA A 186 -8.34 -1.44 10.88
CA ALA A 186 -8.42 -2.18 12.12
C ALA A 186 -7.28 -3.20 12.18
N ALA A 187 -6.44 -3.09 13.20
CA ALA A 187 -5.38 -4.06 13.46
C ALA A 187 -5.99 -5.40 13.91
N PRO A 188 -5.25 -6.52 13.77
CA PRO A 188 -5.67 -7.79 14.35
C PRO A 188 -5.97 -7.64 15.86
N GLY A 189 -7.22 -7.90 16.24
CA GLY A 189 -7.70 -7.74 17.62
C GLY A 189 -8.55 -6.48 17.87
N ASP A 190 -8.55 -5.50 16.96
CA ASP A 190 -9.40 -4.31 17.06
C ASP A 190 -10.88 -4.69 16.87
N ILE A 191 -11.17 -5.46 15.83
CA ILE A 191 -12.47 -6.13 15.66
C ILE A 191 -12.27 -7.64 15.89
N VAL A 192 -13.01 -8.19 16.85
CA VAL A 192 -12.99 -9.62 17.18
C VAL A 192 -14.37 -10.24 17.01
N ILE A 193 -14.39 -11.53 16.70
CA ILE A 193 -15.60 -12.34 16.84
C ILE A 193 -15.82 -12.53 18.35
N ASN A 194 -16.87 -11.91 18.90
CA ASN A 194 -17.20 -12.00 20.32
C ASN A 194 -18.02 -13.26 20.61
N GLU A 195 -19.08 -13.48 19.83
CA GLU A 195 -20.01 -14.58 20.00
C GLU A 195 -20.42 -15.15 18.64
N VAL A 196 -20.64 -16.48 18.60
CA VAL A 196 -21.16 -17.19 17.43
C VAL A 196 -22.24 -18.16 17.89
N MET A 197 -23.40 -18.12 17.23
CA MET A 197 -24.49 -19.07 17.40
C MET A 197 -24.68 -19.84 16.10
N THR A 198 -24.47 -21.16 16.14
CA THR A 198 -24.44 -22.04 14.95
C THR A 198 -25.36 -23.25 15.06
N HIS A 199 -26.20 -23.30 16.10
CA HIS A 199 -27.18 -24.36 16.27
C HIS A 199 -28.28 -23.93 17.24
N THR A 200 -29.49 -23.75 16.71
CA THR A 200 -30.67 -23.46 17.53
C THR A 200 -31.82 -24.41 17.18
N ASP A 201 -32.57 -24.80 18.21
CA ASP A 201 -33.71 -25.72 18.07
C ASP A 201 -34.92 -25.08 17.36
N ILE A 202 -34.82 -23.81 16.95
CA ILE A 202 -35.88 -23.02 16.33
C ILE A 202 -35.27 -22.21 15.18
N TYR A 203 -35.80 -22.36 13.97
CA TYR A 203 -35.38 -21.57 12.81
C TYR A 203 -35.97 -20.15 12.86
N PRO A 204 -35.24 -19.08 12.48
CA PRO A 204 -33.79 -18.98 12.18
C PRO A 204 -33.06 -18.25 13.31
N ASN A 205 -31.94 -18.75 13.81
CA ASN A 205 -31.19 -18.02 14.84
C ASN A 205 -29.67 -18.23 14.76
N ASP A 206 -29.12 -18.50 13.58
CA ASP A 206 -27.67 -18.44 13.42
C ASP A 206 -27.23 -16.98 13.30
N TRP A 207 -26.25 -16.60 14.11
CA TRP A 207 -25.73 -15.23 14.14
C TRP A 207 -24.28 -15.18 14.60
N ILE A 208 -23.61 -14.12 14.21
CA ILE A 208 -22.26 -13.77 14.65
C ILE A 208 -22.27 -12.34 15.17
N GLU A 209 -21.61 -12.13 16.29
CA GLU A 209 -21.38 -10.81 16.87
C GLU A 209 -19.91 -10.43 16.74
N LEU A 210 -19.69 -9.23 16.21
CA LEU A 210 -18.38 -8.59 16.20
C LEU A 210 -18.32 -7.55 17.32
N HIS A 211 -17.18 -7.46 17.98
CA HIS A 211 -16.90 -6.47 19.02
C HIS A 211 -15.68 -5.63 18.63
N ASN A 212 -15.84 -4.32 18.72
CA ASN A 212 -14.74 -3.36 18.61
C ASN A 212 -14.08 -3.18 19.98
N THR A 213 -12.86 -3.68 20.15
CA THR A 213 -12.12 -3.64 21.42
C THR A 213 -11.43 -2.29 21.67
N THR A 214 -11.50 -1.36 20.71
CA THR A 214 -10.79 -0.09 20.75
C THR A 214 -11.62 1.03 21.39
N GLY A 215 -10.93 2.13 21.70
CA GLY A 215 -11.54 3.37 22.18
C GLY A 215 -12.12 4.28 21.09
N SER A 216 -12.11 3.85 19.82
CA SER A 216 -12.53 4.64 18.65
C SER A 216 -13.58 3.88 17.83
N THR A 217 -14.43 4.60 17.09
CA THR A 217 -15.33 3.97 16.11
C THR A 217 -14.53 3.39 14.94
N ILE A 218 -14.93 2.23 14.45
CA ILE A 218 -14.31 1.54 13.29
C ILE A 218 -15.37 1.32 12.22
N ASP A 219 -15.13 1.82 11.01
CA ASP A 219 -15.92 1.46 9.82
C ASP A 219 -15.49 0.08 9.34
N ILE A 220 -16.45 -0.84 9.28
CA ILE A 220 -16.29 -2.20 8.78
C ILE A 220 -17.07 -2.42 7.47
N GLY A 221 -17.57 -1.35 6.86
CA GLY A 221 -18.16 -1.39 5.53
C GLY A 221 -17.16 -1.91 4.50
N GLY A 222 -17.62 -2.79 3.61
CA GLY A 222 -16.79 -3.47 2.62
C GLY A 222 -15.98 -4.65 3.15
N TRP A 223 -16.03 -4.94 4.45
CA TRP A 223 -15.42 -6.15 5.01
C TRP A 223 -16.22 -7.39 4.63
N PHE A 224 -15.57 -8.54 4.65
CA PHE A 224 -16.22 -9.81 4.34
C PHE A 224 -16.29 -10.74 5.54
N LEU A 225 -17.42 -11.43 5.68
CA LEU A 225 -17.59 -12.56 6.58
C LEU A 225 -17.64 -13.85 5.75
N SER A 226 -16.84 -14.83 6.17
CA SER A 226 -16.78 -16.14 5.55
C SER A 226 -16.32 -17.23 6.54
N ASP A 227 -16.89 -18.42 6.38
CA ASP A 227 -16.53 -19.68 7.02
C ASP A 227 -15.73 -20.61 6.09
N ASN A 228 -15.29 -20.12 4.92
CA ASN A 228 -14.52 -20.89 3.95
C ASN A 228 -13.25 -20.13 3.54
N ASP A 229 -12.08 -20.70 3.86
CA ASP A 229 -10.76 -20.14 3.59
C ASP A 229 -10.47 -19.93 2.09
N SER A 230 -11.07 -20.77 1.25
CA SER A 230 -10.95 -20.71 -0.21
C SER A 230 -11.98 -19.78 -0.84
N TYR A 231 -12.94 -19.27 -0.05
CA TYR A 231 -13.95 -18.32 -0.51
C TYR A 231 -14.22 -17.27 0.57
N PHE A 232 -13.24 -16.43 0.84
CA PHE A 232 -13.27 -15.44 1.93
C PHE A 232 -14.25 -14.28 1.70
N LYS A 233 -14.80 -14.11 0.48
CA LYS A 233 -15.72 -13.02 0.10
C LYS A 233 -17.20 -13.43 0.08
N LYS A 234 -17.65 -14.28 1.01
CA LYS A 234 -19.02 -14.84 1.02
C LYS A 234 -20.09 -13.78 1.27
N TYR A 235 -19.92 -12.97 2.30
CA TYR A 235 -20.85 -11.90 2.65
C TYR A 235 -20.11 -10.58 2.80
N GLU A 236 -20.42 -9.60 1.97
CA GLU A 236 -19.89 -8.23 2.10
C GLU A 236 -20.78 -7.41 3.05
N ILE A 237 -20.15 -6.78 4.03
CA ILE A 237 -20.80 -5.83 4.92
C ILE A 237 -21.04 -4.54 4.14
N ALA A 238 -22.26 -4.01 4.18
CA ALA A 238 -22.63 -2.83 3.40
C ALA A 238 -21.74 -1.61 3.74
N PRO A 239 -21.44 -0.73 2.77
CA PRO A 239 -20.65 0.48 3.02
C PRO A 239 -21.22 1.37 4.13
N GLY A 240 -20.35 1.93 4.97
CA GLY A 240 -20.70 2.84 6.07
C GLY A 240 -21.27 2.16 7.31
N VAL A 241 -21.12 0.83 7.43
CA VAL A 241 -21.43 0.11 8.66
C VAL A 241 -20.29 0.29 9.64
N GLU A 242 -20.57 1.00 10.74
CA GLU A 242 -19.58 1.29 11.77
C GLU A 242 -19.87 0.51 13.07
N ILE A 243 -18.82 0.08 13.76
CA ILE A 243 -18.89 -0.37 15.15
C ILE A 243 -18.33 0.74 16.05
N PRO A 244 -19.15 1.38 16.90
CA PRO A 244 -18.66 2.38 17.86
C PRO A 244 -17.57 1.84 18.78
N ALA A 245 -16.82 2.73 19.43
CA ALA A 245 -15.84 2.37 20.45
C ALA A 245 -16.43 1.44 21.52
N ASN A 246 -15.78 0.30 21.81
CA ASN A 246 -16.27 -0.75 22.73
C ASN A 246 -17.67 -1.31 22.35
N GLY A 247 -18.08 -1.09 21.10
CA GLY A 247 -19.41 -1.42 20.58
C GLY A 247 -19.46 -2.81 19.96
N TYR A 248 -20.69 -3.27 19.73
CA TYR A 248 -20.99 -4.59 19.18
C TYR A 248 -21.92 -4.44 17.98
N ILE A 249 -21.81 -5.36 17.01
CA ILE A 249 -22.76 -5.50 15.91
C ILE A 249 -23.04 -6.97 15.66
N VAL A 250 -24.29 -7.30 15.38
CA VAL A 250 -24.75 -8.68 15.13
C VAL A 250 -25.19 -8.80 13.68
N PHE A 251 -24.71 -9.84 13.02
CA PHE A 251 -25.18 -10.28 11.71
C PHE A 251 -25.92 -11.60 11.87
N THR A 252 -27.10 -11.73 11.27
CA THR A 252 -27.94 -12.93 11.37
C THR A 252 -28.08 -13.62 10.02
N GLU A 253 -28.28 -14.93 10.03
CA GLU A 253 -28.47 -15.74 8.82
C GLU A 253 -29.56 -15.16 7.91
N ASP A 254 -30.73 -14.88 8.50
CA ASP A 254 -31.93 -14.44 7.80
C ASP A 254 -31.84 -13.06 7.17
N ALA A 255 -31.07 -12.16 7.79
CA ALA A 255 -30.95 -10.78 7.33
C ALA A 255 -29.70 -10.55 6.48
N ASN A 256 -28.69 -11.42 6.61
CA ASN A 256 -27.35 -11.16 6.09
C ASN A 256 -26.77 -12.32 5.27
N PHE A 257 -26.58 -13.50 5.87
CA PHE A 257 -25.75 -14.55 5.26
C PHE A 257 -26.46 -15.42 4.20
N ASN A 258 -27.78 -15.55 4.26
CA ASN A 258 -28.60 -16.40 3.38
C ASN A 258 -29.82 -15.66 2.78
N ALA A 259 -29.83 -14.32 2.84
CA ALA A 259 -30.93 -13.46 2.34
C ALA A 259 -30.96 -13.32 0.81
#